data_AF-A0A822GB26-F1
#
_entry.id   AF-A0A822GB26-F1
#
_cell.length_a   1.000
_cell.length_b   1.000
_cell.length_c   1.000
_cell.angle_alpha   90.00
_cell.angle_beta   90.00
_cell.angle_gamma   90.00
#
_symmetry.space_group_name_H-M   'P 1'
#
loop_
_entity.id
_entity.type
_entity.pdbx_description
1 polymer ?
#
loop_
_entity_poly.entity_id
_entity_poly.type
_entity_poly.pdbx_seq_one_letter_code
_entity_poly.pdbx_strand_id
1 'polypeptide(L)' 'TRNFTSQQPNCTDSLIEVRDCNIGCCSVDGNWSPWSPWNNCTADCNGGERVRTRQCN' A
#
# COMPACT_ATOMS: atom_id res chain seq x y z
N THR A 1 46.75 -1.57 -21.75
CA THR A 1 45.75 -0.69 -22.37
C THR A 1 44.43 -1.43 -22.41
N ARG A 2 43.50 -1.13 -21.49
CA ARG A 2 42.21 -1.87 -21.41
C ARG A 2 41.18 -1.19 -22.30
N ASN A 3 40.73 -1.94 -23.31
CA ASN A 3 39.61 -1.64 -24.19
C ASN A 3 38.31 -1.66 -23.38
N PHE A 4 37.52 -0.59 -23.48
CA PHE A 4 36.13 -0.60 -23.06
C PHE A 4 35.29 -0.20 -24.27
N THR A 5 34.84 -1.23 -24.98
CA THR A 5 33.81 -1.16 -26.02
C THR A 5 32.60 -0.38 -25.50
N SER A 6 32.08 0.51 -26.33
CA SER A 6 30.85 1.28 -26.12
C SER A 6 29.69 0.37 -25.71
N GLN A 7 29.37 0.34 -24.42
CA GLN A 7 28.07 -0.12 -23.96
C GLN A 7 27.08 1.03 -24.17
N GLN A 8 26.52 1.05 -25.37
CA GLN A 8 25.34 1.80 -25.71
C GLN A 8 24.21 1.29 -24.79
N PRO A 9 23.58 2.14 -23.96
CA PRO A 9 22.51 1.68 -23.08
C PRO A 9 21.37 1.18 -23.95
N ASN A 10 20.93 -0.06 -23.74
CA ASN A 10 19.83 -0.66 -24.49
C ASN A 10 18.58 0.23 -24.33
N CYS A 11 18.00 0.69 -25.44
CA CYS A 11 16.77 1.49 -25.48
C CYS A 11 15.50 0.68 -25.12
N THR A 12 15.64 -0.35 -24.29
CA THR A 12 14.55 -1.24 -23.84
C THR A 12 14.52 -1.39 -22.31
N ASP A 13 15.28 -0.58 -21.58
CA ASP A 13 15.06 -0.45 -20.15
C ASP A 13 13.77 0.33 -19.92
N SER A 14 12.76 -0.37 -19.41
CA SER A 14 11.44 0.19 -19.14
C SER A 14 11.58 1.41 -18.21
N LEU A 15 11.10 2.57 -18.66
CA LEU A 15 11.03 3.82 -17.90
C LEU A 15 9.96 3.76 -16.79
N ILE A 16 9.85 2.63 -16.10
CA ILE A 16 8.87 2.43 -15.05
C ILE A 16 9.46 3.04 -13.79
N GLU A 17 8.93 4.21 -13.42
CA GLU A 17 9.19 4.84 -12.14
C GLU A 17 8.14 4.36 -11.14
N VAL A 18 8.57 3.50 -10.21
CA VAL A 18 7.74 3.11 -9.07
C VAL A 18 8.09 4.04 -7.91
N ARG A 19 7.08 4.69 -7.34
CA ARG A 19 7.23 5.43 -6.08
C ARG A 19 6.30 4.83 -5.06
N ASP A 20 6.87 4.44 -3.93
CA ASP A 20 6.09 4.02 -2.78
C ASP A 20 5.35 5.24 -2.20
N CYS A 21 4.07 5.05 -1.86
CA CYS A 21 3.27 6.04 -1.16
C CYS A 21 2.83 5.48 0.20
N ASN A 22 2.62 6.36 1.18
CA ASN A 22 2.18 5.97 2.53
C ASN A 22 3.11 4.98 3.25
N ILE A 23 4.43 5.14 3.06
CA ILE A 23 5.51 4.27 3.62
C ILE A 23 5.58 4.35 5.16
N GLY A 24 4.91 5.34 5.76
CA GLY A 24 4.81 5.46 7.21
C GLY A 24 3.54 4.80 7.75
N CYS A 25 3.65 4.11 8.90
CA CYS A 25 2.50 3.96 9.76
C CYS A 25 2.00 5.37 10.07
N CYS A 26 0.72 5.65 9.78
CA CYS A 26 0.11 6.85 10.28
C CYS A 26 0.36 6.92 11.77
N SER A 27 0.90 8.06 12.23
CA SER A 27 1.12 8.34 13.64
C SER A 27 -0.09 7.81 14.41
N VAL A 28 0.10 7.07 15.50
CA VAL A 28 -1.03 6.43 16.20
C VAL A 28 -2.07 7.49 16.63
N ASP A 29 -1.61 8.72 16.84
CA ASP A 29 -2.38 9.94 17.13
C ASP A 29 -2.74 10.80 15.90
N GLY A 30 -2.34 10.37 14.70
CA GLY A 30 -2.59 11.03 13.42
C GLY A 30 -4.04 10.85 13.02
N ASN A 31 -4.84 11.91 13.23
CA ASN A 31 -6.22 12.15 12.80
C ASN A 31 -6.89 11.01 12.01
N TRP A 32 -7.19 9.91 12.70
CA TRP A 32 -7.99 8.84 12.13
C TRP A 32 -9.32 9.42 11.67
N SER A 33 -9.77 9.02 10.48
CA SER A 33 -11.15 9.24 10.10
C SER A 33 -12.06 8.58 11.14
N PRO A 34 -13.33 9.05 11.25
CA PRO A 34 -14.34 8.27 11.95
C PRO A 34 -14.37 6.83 11.43
N TRP A 35 -14.69 5.89 12.32
CA TRP A 35 -14.89 4.50 11.93
C TRP A 35 -16.00 4.39 10.88
N SER A 36 -15.81 3.50 9.90
CA SER A 36 -16.90 3.06 9.05
C SER A 36 -18.00 2.38 9.89
N PRO A 37 -19.23 2.30 9.35
CA PRO A 37 -20.21 1.37 9.88
C PRO A 37 -19.63 -0.05 9.93
N TRP A 38 -20.07 -0.84 10.90
CA TRP A 38 -19.79 -2.26 10.94
C TRP A 38 -20.43 -2.97 9.76
N ASN A 39 -19.73 -3.95 9.20
CA ASN A 39 -20.32 -4.86 8.22
C ASN A 39 -21.35 -5.82 8.86
N ASN A 40 -21.93 -6.68 8.02
CA ASN A 40 -22.81 -7.75 8.48
C ASN A 40 -22.01 -8.79 9.29
N CYS A 41 -22.68 -9.46 10.22
CA CYS A 41 -22.08 -10.58 10.94
C CYS A 41 -21.77 -11.73 9.98
N THR A 42 -20.64 -12.40 10.16
CA THR A 42 -20.28 -13.58 9.34
C THR A 42 -21.18 -14.80 9.59
N ALA A 43 -21.92 -14.80 10.70
CA ALA A 43 -22.86 -15.85 11.05
C ALA A 43 -24.13 -15.26 11.66
N ASP A 44 -25.28 -15.87 11.34
CA ASP A 44 -26.57 -15.49 11.89
C ASP A 44 -26.80 -16.04 13.32
N CYS A 45 -26.05 -17.07 13.74
CA CYS A 45 -26.11 -17.66 15.09
C CYS A 45 -24.80 -18.38 15.49
N ASN A 46 -24.66 -18.72 16.78
CA ASN A 46 -23.51 -19.43 17.37
C ASN A 46 -22.15 -18.71 17.35
N GLY A 47 -22.15 -17.38 17.20
CA GLY A 47 -20.96 -16.54 17.22
C GLY A 47 -20.42 -16.26 15.81
N GLY A 48 -20.12 -14.99 15.54
CA GLY A 48 -19.59 -14.52 14.26
C GLY A 48 -18.79 -13.23 14.45
N GLU A 49 -18.15 -12.79 13.38
CA GLU A 49 -17.25 -11.64 13.41
C GLU A 49 -17.86 -10.49 12.62
N ARG A 50 -17.52 -9.26 13.05
CA ARG A 50 -17.83 -8.04 12.32
C ARG A 50 -16.56 -7.24 12.18
N VAL A 51 -16.39 -6.66 11.00
CA VAL A 51 -15.23 -5.86 10.61
C VAL A 51 -15.70 -4.44 10.31
N ARG A 52 -14.87 -3.47 10.68
CA ARG A 52 -14.99 -2.07 10.29
C ARG A 52 -13.61 -1.51 10.00
N THR A 53 -13.55 -0.48 9.18
CA THR A 53 -12.29 0.15 8.79
C THR A 53 -12.30 1.62 9.15
N ARG A 54 -11.12 2.22 9.23
CA ARG A 54 -10.92 3.67 9.32
C ARG A 54 -9.69 4.01 8.51
N GLN A 55 -9.70 5.17 7.89
CA GLN A 55 -8.59 5.67 7.11
C GLN A 55 -7.76 6.63 7.94
N CYS A 56 -6.50 6.74 7.58
CA CYS A 56 -5.64 7.81 8.04
C CYS A 56 -5.82 8.98 7.09
N ASN A 57 -6.14 10.16 7.65
CA ASN A 57 -6.25 11.41 6.88
C ASN A 57 -4.90 12.12 6.80
#